data_AF-A0A102DCN7-F1
#
_entry.id   AF-A0A102DCN7-F1
#
_cell.length_a   1.000
_cell.length_b   1.000
_cell.length_c   1.000
_cell.angle_alpha   90.00
_cell.angle_beta   90.00
_cell.angle_gamma   90.00
#
_symmetry.space_group_name_H-M   'P 1'
#
loop_
_entity.id
_entity.type
_entity.pdbx_description
1 polymer ?
#
loop_
_entity_poly.entity_id
_entity_poly.type
_entity_poly.pdbx_seq_one_letter_code
_entity_poly.pdbx_strand_id
1 'polypeptide(L)'
;MEVFSDPAWDILLELFVADVIDVRLSVTAVGLDAGVAPTTVIRWISVLEGYGLVKRVCDLADKRRSWICMTNKSRSIMGKYFLENW
;
A
#
# COMPACT_ATOMS: atom_id res chain seq x y z
N MET A 1 5.11 -13.49 21.92
CA MET A 1 5.97 -13.11 20.78
C MET A 1 5.07 -12.37 19.82
N GLU A 2 4.84 -11.07 20.08
CA GLU A 2 4.23 -10.20 19.07
C GLU A 2 5.24 -10.13 17.92
N VAL A 3 4.92 -10.83 16.84
CA VAL A 3 5.72 -10.77 15.62
C VAL A 3 5.49 -9.38 15.07
N PHE A 4 6.47 -8.49 15.27
CA PHE A 4 6.44 -7.13 14.76
C PHE A 4 6.28 -7.19 13.24
N SER A 5 5.05 -7.01 12.78
CA SER A 5 4.77 -6.65 11.40
C SER A 5 4.97 -5.13 11.34
N ASP A 6 5.92 -4.66 10.52
CA ASP A 6 6.04 -3.22 10.28
C ASP A 6 4.83 -2.85 9.42
N PRO A 7 3.84 -2.09 9.93
CA PRO A 7 2.61 -1.89 9.19
C PRO A 7 2.85 -1.11 7.88
N ALA A 8 3.97 -0.39 7.75
CA ALA A 8 4.38 0.19 6.48
C ALA A 8 4.71 -0.90 5.43
N TRP A 9 5.40 -1.95 5.87
CA TRP A 9 5.78 -3.08 5.04
C TRP A 9 4.56 -3.91 4.64
N ASP A 10 3.68 -4.20 5.59
CA ASP A 10 2.45 -4.96 5.31
C ASP A 10 1.57 -4.24 4.28
N ILE A 11 1.41 -2.93 4.42
CA ILE A 11 0.66 -2.10 3.46
C ILE A 11 1.33 -2.11 2.08
N LEU A 12 2.67 -2.02 2.01
CA LEU A 12 3.39 -2.08 0.74
C LEU A 12 3.27 -3.44 0.07
N LEU A 13 3.28 -4.53 0.84
CA LEU A 13 3.08 -5.89 0.33
C LEU A 13 1.68 -6.08 -0.22
N GLU A 14 0.65 -5.65 0.51
CA GLU A 14 -0.74 -5.74 0.08
C GLU A 14 -0.97 -4.94 -1.21
N LEU A 15 -0.42 -3.71 -1.28
CA LEU A 15 -0.46 -2.89 -2.48
C LEU A 15 0.30 -3.52 -3.64
N PHE A 16 1.44 -4.18 -3.38
CA PHE A 16 2.21 -4.86 -4.42
C PHE A 16 1.48 -6.06 -5.00
N VAL A 17 0.85 -6.88 -4.15
CA VAL A 17 0.00 -7.99 -4.61
C VAL A 17 -1.14 -7.45 -5.47
N ALA A 18 -1.87 -6.45 -4.99
CA ALA A 18 -2.96 -5.82 -5.73
C ALA A 18 -2.48 -5.25 -7.08
N ASP A 19 -1.31 -4.60 -7.11
CA ASP A 19 -0.69 -4.04 -8.30
C ASP A 19 -0.34 -5.10 -9.36
N VAL A 20 0.17 -6.26 -8.94
CA VAL A 20 0.53 -7.39 -9.82
C VAL A 20 -0.71 -8.05 -10.43
N ILE A 21 -1.82 -8.10 -9.70
CA ILE A 21 -3.10 -8.69 -10.17
C ILE A 21 -4.04 -7.66 -10.80
N ASP A 22 -3.57 -6.43 -11.04
CA ASP A 22 -4.32 -5.29 -11.60
C ASP A 22 -5.63 -4.95 -10.83
N VAL A 23 -5.58 -5.07 -9.51
CA VAL A 23 -6.66 -4.68 -8.58
C VAL A 23 -6.32 -3.34 -7.91
N ARG A 24 -7.32 -2.47 -7.80
CA ARG A 24 -7.19 -1.20 -7.07
C ARG A 24 -7.73 -1.32 -5.66
N LEU A 25 -6.95 -0.86 -4.69
CA LEU A 25 -7.38 -0.76 -3.30
C LEU A 25 -7.75 0.67 -2.95
N SER A 26 -8.91 0.86 -2.31
CA SER A 26 -9.27 2.15 -1.72
C SER A 26 -8.54 2.33 -0.38
N VAL A 27 -8.42 3.57 0.09
CA VAL A 27 -7.86 3.87 1.43
C VAL A 27 -8.49 3.03 2.54
N THR A 28 -9.79 2.75 2.45
CA THR A 28 -10.54 1.97 3.45
C THR A 28 -10.37 0.46 3.31
N ALA A 29 -9.88 -0.01 2.17
CA ALA A 29 -9.65 -1.43 1.90
C ALA A 29 -8.21 -1.85 2.24
N VAL A 30 -7.24 -0.94 2.06
CA VAL A 30 -5.84 -1.18 2.42
C VAL A 30 -5.73 -1.54 3.91
N GLY A 31 -4.94 -2.57 4.21
CA GLY A 31 -4.63 -3.03 5.57
C GLY A 31 -5.65 -4.01 6.15
N LEU A 32 -6.76 -4.27 5.45
CA LEU A 32 -7.77 -5.23 5.92
C LEU A 32 -7.20 -6.65 5.96
N ASP A 33 -6.49 -7.06 4.90
CA ASP A 33 -5.90 -8.39 4.81
C ASP A 33 -4.72 -8.57 5.77
N ALA A 34 -4.00 -7.47 6.04
CA ALA A 34 -2.88 -7.42 6.98
C ALA A 34 -3.30 -7.21 8.46
N GLY A 35 -4.59 -7.04 8.75
CA GLY A 35 -5.08 -6.78 10.11
C GLY A 35 -4.62 -5.44 10.71
N VAL A 36 -4.24 -4.47 9.87
CA VAL A 36 -3.76 -3.16 10.32
C VAL A 36 -4.96 -2.25 10.61
N ALA A 37 -4.98 -1.62 11.79
CA ALA A 37 -6.07 -0.71 12.16
C ALA A 37 -6.21 0.46 11.17
N PRO A 38 -7.44 0.90 10.81
CA PRO A 38 -7.65 1.92 9.77
C PRO A 38 -6.90 3.25 9.99
N THR A 39 -6.81 3.72 11.23
CA THR A 39 -6.08 4.96 11.55
C THR A 39 -4.57 4.80 11.37
N THR A 40 -4.04 3.59 11.63
CA THR A 40 -2.64 3.22 11.37
C THR A 40 -2.36 3.17 9.88
N VAL A 41 -3.28 2.62 9.08
CA VAL A 41 -3.20 2.64 7.61
C VAL A 41 -3.14 4.07 7.08
N ILE A 42 -4.05 4.94 7.51
CA ILE A 42 -4.09 6.34 7.07
C ILE A 42 -2.77 7.06 7.39
N ARG A 43 -2.24 6.85 8.59
CA ARG A 43 -0.94 7.43 8.99
C ARG A 43 0.17 6.96 8.07
N TRP A 44 0.26 5.66 7.81
CA TRP A 44 1.33 5.09 6.99
C TRP A 44 1.19 5.43 5.51
N ILE A 45 -0.02 5.50 4.95
CA ILE A 45 -0.23 6.01 3.58
C ILE A 45 0.38 7.41 3.45
N SER A 46 0.13 8.31 4.41
CA SER A 46 0.71 9.66 4.37
C SER A 46 2.24 9.65 4.44
N VAL A 47 2.82 8.78 5.27
CA VAL A 47 4.29 8.61 5.35
C VAL A 47 4.86 8.06 4.04
N LEU A 48 4.25 7.02 3.48
CA LEU A 48 4.65 6.39 2.22
C LEU A 48 4.49 7.33 1.03
N GLU A 49 3.46 8.18 1.01
CA GLU A 49 3.32 9.28 0.05
C GLU A 49 4.47 10.28 0.18
N GLY A 50 4.84 10.66 1.41
CA GLY A 50 5.98 11.54 1.68
C GLY A 50 7.31 10.99 1.15
N TYR A 51 7.48 9.66 1.15
CA TYR A 51 8.64 8.99 0.56
C TYR A 51 8.52 8.75 -0.96
N GLY A 52 7.40 9.12 -1.57
CA GLY A 52 7.11 8.91 -2.99
C GLY A 52 6.94 7.43 -3.36
N LEU A 53 6.53 6.59 -2.41
CA LEU A 53 6.32 5.15 -2.62
C LEU A 53 4.89 4.83 -3.08
N VAL A 54 3.91 5.58 -2.58
CA VAL A 54 2.51 5.45 -3.00
C VAL A 54 1.96 6.81 -3.42
N LYS A 55 0.80 6.81 -4.06
CA LYS A 55 0.02 8.01 -4.39
C LYS A 55 -1.47 7.77 -4.20
N ARG A 56 -2.19 8.78 -3.72
CA ARG A 56 -3.66 8.84 -3.75
C ARG A 56 -4.16 9.33 -5.12
N VAL A 57 -5.18 8.65 -5.63
CA VAL A 57 -5.92 9.06 -6.82
C VAL A 57 -7.40 9.15 -6.47
N CYS A 58 -8.02 10.31 -6.65
CA CYS A 58 -9.46 10.46 -6.43
C CYS A 58 -10.25 9.56 -7.39
N ASP A 59 -11.32 8.96 -6.90
CA ASP A 59 -12.29 8.29 -7.75
C ASP A 59 -13.16 9.34 -8.46
N LEU A 60 -13.24 9.27 -9.79
CA LEU A 60 -14.07 10.18 -10.59
C LEU A 60 -15.57 9.93 -10.38
N ALA A 61 -15.95 8.71 -9.98
CA ALA A 61 -17.34 8.34 -9.74
C ALA A 61 -17.82 8.64 -8.31
N ASP A 62 -16.94 8.55 -7.30
CA ASP A 62 -17.26 8.87 -5.90
C ASP A 62 -16.13 9.69 -5.25
N LYS A 63 -16.35 11.00 -5.08
CA LYS A 63 -15.37 11.92 -4.47
C LYS A 63 -15.02 11.60 -3.01
N ARG A 64 -15.80 10.74 -2.34
CA ARG A 64 -15.50 10.27 -0.98
C ARG A 64 -14.51 9.11 -0.98
N ARG A 65 -14.23 8.52 -2.15
CA ARG A 65 -13.29 7.42 -2.33
C ARG A 65 -11.99 7.92 -2.94
N SER A 66 -10.90 7.37 -2.44
CA SER A 66 -9.58 7.53 -3.04
C SER A 66 -8.93 6.17 -3.17
N TRP A 67 -8.31 5.94 -4.32
CA TRP A 67 -7.50 4.78 -4.64
C TRP A 67 -6.06 5.02 -4.18
N ILE A 68 -5.42 3.98 -3.68
CA ILE A 68 -3.98 3.98 -3.40
C ILE A 68 -3.29 3.19 -4.49
N CYS A 69 -2.30 3.82 -5.13
CA CYS A 69 -1.50 3.20 -6.17
C CYS A 69 -0.03 3.23 -5.79
N MET A 70 0.70 2.16 -6.12
CA MET A 70 2.16 2.18 -6.07
C MET A 70 2.71 3.17 -7.10
N THR A 71 3.80 3.84 -6.74
CA THR A 71 4.62 4.57 -7.72
C THR A 71 5.57 3.60 -8.44
N ASN A 72 6.09 4.03 -9.59
CA ASN A 72 7.12 3.25 -10.30
C ASN A 72 8.37 3.00 -9.43
N LYS A 73 8.70 3.96 -8.54
CA LYS A 73 9.78 3.81 -7.55
C LYS A 73 9.50 2.63 -6.63
N SER A 74 8.30 2.57 -6.04
CA SER A 74 7.94 1.47 -5.13
C SER A 74 7.87 0.14 -5.86
N ARG A 75 7.29 0.08 -7.07
CA ARG A 75 7.29 -1.14 -7.90
C ARG A 75 8.71 -1.67 -8.15
N SER A 76 9.65 -0.77 -8.47
CA SER A 76 11.06 -1.14 -8.70
C SER A 76 11.73 -1.68 -7.44
N ILE A 77 11.49 -1.05 -6.27
CA ILE A 77 12.04 -1.48 -4.98
C ILE A 77 11.48 -2.86 -4.62
N MET A 78 10.17 -3.06 -4.68
CA MET A 78 9.53 -4.33 -4.35
C MET A 78 9.95 -5.43 -5.32
N GLY A 79 9.95 -5.14 -6.63
CA GLY A 79 10.41 -6.09 -7.64
C GLY A 79 11.86 -6.53 -7.41
N LYS A 80 12.76 -5.60 -7.11
CA LYS A 80 14.15 -5.93 -6.74
C LYS A 80 14.22 -6.80 -5.49
N TYR A 81 13.48 -6.44 -4.44
CA TYR A 81 13.43 -7.20 -3.20
C TYR A 81 13.01 -8.67 -3.44
N PHE A 82 11.96 -8.91 -4.23
CA PHE A 82 11.49 -10.26 -4.52
C PHE A 82 12.42 -11.03 -5.47
N LEU A 83 13.18 -10.38 -6.35
CA LEU A 83 14.18 -11.04 -7.19
C LEU A 83 15.44 -11.45 -6.42
N GLU A 84 15.79 -10.73 -5.35
CA GLU A 84 17.01 -10.97 -4.57
C GLU A 84 16.80 -11.92 -3.37
N ASN A 85 15.55 -12.15 -2.97
CA ASN A 85 15.20 -12.90 -1.75
C ASN A 85 14.34 -14.14 -2.01
N TRP A 86 14.34 -14.67 -3.24
CA TRP A 86 13.74 -15.95 -3.62
C TRP A 86 14.78 -16.87 -4.25
#